data_AF-A0AAV6AAK7-F1
#
_entry.id   AF-A0AAV6AAK7-F1
#
_cell.length_a   1.000
_cell.length_b   1.000
_cell.length_c   1.000
_cell.angle_alpha   90.00
_cell.angle_beta   90.00
_cell.angle_gamma   90.00
#
_symmetry.space_group_name_H-M   'P 1'
#
loop_
_entity.id
_entity.type
_entity.pdbx_description
1 polymer ?
#
loop_
_entity_poly.entity_id
_entity_poly.type
_entity_poly.pdbx_seq_one_letter_code
_entity_poly.pdbx_strand_id
1 'polypeptide(L)' 'YLLPTAQEVPRFEIGHVETPSPFTEYGVKGGGEGGRMIAPAAIASAVEDALAPFGVRVNEVPLTPERIVKLVEAARR' A
#
# COMPACT_ATOMS: atom_id res chain seq x y z
N TYR A 1 9.31 15.17 -10.34
CA TYR A 1 9.28 14.01 -9.44
C TYR A 1 8.50 14.42 -8.20
N LEU A 2 7.35 13.80 -7.93
CA LEU A 2 6.49 14.18 -6.81
C LEU A 2 6.85 13.33 -5.59
N LEU A 3 7.29 13.99 -4.52
CA LEU A 3 7.41 13.39 -3.20
C LEU A 3 6.19 13.78 -2.37
N PRO A 4 5.66 12.86 -1.54
CA PRO A 4 4.53 13.18 -0.68
C PRO A 4 4.93 14.23 0.35
N THR A 5 4.06 15.20 0.58
CA THR A 5 4.17 16.20 1.64
C THR A 5 3.33 15.79 2.85
N ALA A 6 3.27 16.64 3.87
CA ALA A 6 2.39 16.45 5.02
C ALA A 6 0.90 16.42 4.65
N GLN A 7 0.51 16.89 3.46
CA GLN A 7 -0.89 16.84 3.01
C GLN A 7 -1.27 15.49 2.41
N GLU A 8 -0.32 14.76 1.81
CA GLU A 8 -0.59 13.45 1.20
C GLU A 8 -0.40 12.28 2.18
N VAL A 9 0.47 12.43 3.19
CA VAL A 9 0.73 11.37 4.17
C VAL A 9 -0.39 11.33 5.21
N PRO A 10 -1.14 10.22 5.32
CA PRO A 10 -2.21 10.11 6.30
C PRO A 10 -1.65 9.95 7.73
N ARG A 11 -2.52 10.11 8.73
CA ARG A 11 -2.20 9.67 10.09
C ARG A 11 -2.13 8.15 10.13
N PHE A 12 -1.13 7.61 10.82
CA PHE A 12 -0.96 6.16 10.99
C PHE A 12 -1.51 5.70 12.34
N GLU A 13 -2.18 4.56 12.33
CA GLU A 13 -2.41 3.75 13.53
C GLU A 13 -1.35 2.65 13.57
N ILE A 14 -0.68 2.49 14.71
CA ILE A 14 0.45 1.57 14.86
C ILE A 14 0.16 0.61 16.02
N GLY A 15 0.04 -0.67 15.69
CA GLY A 15 -0.05 -1.77 16.64
C GLY A 15 1.23 -2.59 16.71
N HIS A 16 1.45 -3.30 17.81
CA HIS A 16 2.61 -4.16 18.01
C HIS A 16 2.16 -5.56 18.37
N VAL A 17 2.83 -6.55 17.78
CA VAL A 17 2.75 -7.96 18.16
C VAL A 17 4.18 -8.45 18.27
N GLU A 18 4.49 -9.09 19.40
CA GLU A 18 5.85 -9.48 19.72
C GLU A 18 5.98 -11.00 19.65
N THR A 19 6.92 -11.46 18.83
CA THR A 19 7.39 -12.85 18.83
C THR A 19 8.91 -12.80 18.81
N PRO A 20 9.58 -12.98 19.96
CA PRO A 20 11.03 -12.87 20.05
C PRO A 20 11.76 -13.84 19.10
N SER A 21 12.92 -13.42 18.60
CA SER A 21 13.82 -14.30 17.83
C SER A 21 14.60 -15.22 18.76
N PRO A 22 14.64 -16.55 18.53
CA PRO A 22 15.46 -17.45 19.34
C PRO A 22 16.97 -17.35 18.99
N PHE A 23 17.34 -16.56 17.98
CA PHE A 23 18.70 -16.52 17.41
C PHE A 23 19.46 -15.22 17.69
N THR A 24 18.87 -14.28 18.44
CA THR A 24 19.49 -12.99 18.76
C THR A 24 19.51 -12.79 20.28
N GLU A 25 20.57 -12.20 20.82
CA GLU A 25 20.81 -12.05 22.27
C GLU A 25 19.61 -11.51 23.06
N TYR A 26 18.87 -10.55 22.49
CA TYR A 26 17.70 -9.92 23.12
C TYR A 26 16.37 -10.22 22.43
N GLY A 27 16.32 -11.24 21.56
CA GLY A 27 15.11 -11.57 20.81
C GLY A 27 14.68 -10.55 19.74
N VAL A 28 15.51 -9.55 19.44
CA VAL A 28 15.25 -8.45 18.52
C VAL A 28 15.14 -8.91 17.06
N LYS A 29 14.31 -8.20 16.29
CA LYS A 29 14.13 -8.41 14.84
C LYS A 29 14.25 -7.08 14.11
N GLY A 30 14.77 -7.11 12.88
CA GLY A 30 14.74 -5.95 11.99
C GLY A 30 13.31 -5.59 11.60
N GLY A 31 12.98 -4.30 11.61
CA GLY A 31 11.63 -3.81 11.28
C GLY A 31 11.59 -2.63 10.29
N GLY A 32 12.74 -2.14 9.82
CA GLY A 32 12.82 -0.89 9.05
C GLY A 32 12.14 -0.95 7.68
N GLU A 33 12.08 -2.12 7.04
CA GLU A 33 11.57 -2.25 5.67
C GLU A 33 10.11 -2.72 5.58
N GLY A 34 9.54 -3.21 6.68
CA GLY A 34 8.19 -3.79 6.69
C GLY A 34 7.13 -2.82 6.15
N GLY A 35 7.14 -1.58 6.65
CA GLY A 35 6.23 -0.54 6.18
C GLY A 35 6.43 -0.20 4.70
N ARG A 36 7.69 -0.11 4.23
CA ARG A 36 7.99 0.23 2.84
C ARG A 36 7.58 -0.87 1.86
N MET A 37 7.74 -2.13 2.23
CA MET A 37 7.37 -3.26 1.36
C MET A 37 5.84 -3.44 1.27
N ILE A 38 5.14 -3.29 2.40
CA ILE A 38 3.72 -3.66 2.50
C ILE A 38 2.80 -2.51 2.09
N ALA A 39 3.14 -1.26 2.42
CA ALA A 39 2.26 -0.12 2.18
C ALA A 39 1.84 0.07 0.70
N PRO A 40 2.72 -0.05 -0.30
CA PRO A 40 2.33 0.09 -1.71
C PRO A 40 1.29 -0.95 -2.14
N ALA A 41 1.47 -2.21 -1.73
CA ALA A 41 0.55 -3.29 -2.05
C ALA A 41 -0.80 -3.12 -1.34
N ALA A 42 -0.79 -2.72 -0.06
CA ALA A 42 -2.00 -2.47 0.70
C ALA A 42 -2.82 -1.31 0.09
N ILE A 43 -2.17 -0.20 -0.27
CA ILE A 43 -2.83 0.95 -0.92
C ILE A 43 -3.38 0.54 -2.29
N ALA A 44 -2.61 -0.16 -3.12
CA ALA A 44 -3.08 -0.61 -4.43
C ALA A 44 -4.29 -1.54 -4.33
N SER A 45 -4.27 -2.47 -3.37
CA SER A 45 -5.39 -3.39 -3.11
C SER A 45 -6.64 -2.65 -2.64
N ALA A 46 -6.49 -1.64 -1.78
CA ALA A 46 -7.59 -0.81 -1.32
C ALA A 46 -8.23 0.00 -2.47
N VAL A 47 -7.42 0.48 -3.41
CA VAL A 47 -7.95 1.15 -4.62
C VAL A 47 -8.65 0.16 -5.55
N GLU A 48 -8.11 -1.05 -5.75
CA GLU A 48 -8.78 -2.11 -6.52
C GLU A 48 -10.15 -2.45 -5.90
N ASP A 49 -10.20 -2.65 -4.59
CA ASP A 49 -11.43 -2.94 -3.84
C ASP A 49 -12.48 -1.82 -4.01
N ALA A 50 -12.07 -0.55 -3.86
CA ALA A 50 -12.95 0.59 -4.08
C ALA A 50 -13.51 0.69 -5.51
N LEU A 51 -12.79 0.13 -6.49
CA LEU A 51 -13.17 0.12 -7.90
C LEU A 51 -13.80 -1.20 -8.35
N ALA A 52 -13.99 -2.17 -7.45
CA ALA A 52 -14.62 -3.45 -7.74
C ALA A 52 -15.99 -3.33 -8.45
N PRO A 53 -16.87 -2.35 -8.13
CA PRO A 53 -18.13 -2.15 -8.86
C PRO A 53 -17.96 -1.83 -10.35
N PHE A 54 -16.78 -1.39 -10.77
CA PHE A 54 -16.44 -1.10 -12.16
C PHE A 54 -15.67 -2.24 -12.84
N GLY A 55 -15.43 -3.37 -12.16
CA GLY A 55 -14.67 -4.51 -12.71
C GLY A 55 -13.18 -4.25 -12.90
N VAL A 56 -12.62 -3.23 -12.24
CA VAL A 56 -11.21 -2.84 -12.40
C VAL A 56 -10.27 -3.85 -11.76
N ARG A 57 -9.12 -4.07 -12.40
CA ARG A 57 -7.96 -4.77 -11.83
C ARG A 57 -6.73 -3.86 -11.82
N VAL A 58 -6.02 -3.83 -10.70
CA VAL A 58 -4.81 -3.03 -10.49
C VAL A 58 -3.58 -3.95 -10.53
N ASN A 59 -2.75 -3.78 -11.55
CA ASN A 59 -1.53 -4.56 -11.77
C ASN A 59 -0.26 -3.69 -11.82
N GLU A 60 -0.40 -2.37 -11.77
CA GLU A 60 0.74 -1.44 -11.85
C GLU A 60 0.57 -0.22 -10.94
N VAL A 61 1.71 0.32 -10.51
CA VAL A 61 1.84 1.58 -9.77
C VAL A 61 2.80 2.52 -10.52
N PRO A 62 2.75 3.86 -10.31
CA PRO A 62 1.83 4.61 -9.45
C PRO A 62 0.41 4.72 -10.02
N LEU A 63 -0.58 4.79 -9.12
CA LEU A 63 -2.00 5.00 -9.41
C LEU A 63 -2.33 6.50 -9.48
N THR A 64 -1.89 7.16 -10.55
CA THR A 64 -2.25 8.56 -10.78
C THR A 64 -3.75 8.69 -11.11
N PRO A 65 -4.37 9.87 -10.90
CA PRO A 65 -5.77 10.08 -11.27
C PRO A 65 -6.09 9.72 -12.73
N GLU A 66 -5.21 10.07 -13.66
CA GLU A 66 -5.34 9.73 -15.08
C GLU A 66 -5.36 8.21 -15.32
N ARG A 67 -4.46 7.46 -14.65
CA ARG A 67 -4.43 6.00 -14.74
C ARG A 67 -5.69 5.36 -14.17
N ILE A 68 -6.19 5.87 -13.06
CA ILE A 68 -7.45 5.39 -12.47
C ILE A 68 -8.61 5.56 -13.46
N VAL A 69 -8.75 6.74 -14.07
CA VAL A 69 -9.79 6.98 -15.09
C VAL A 69 -9.66 6.01 -16.26
N LYS A 70 -8.45 5.83 -16.79
CA LYS A 70 -8.19 4.87 -17.88
C LYS A 70 -8.55 3.43 -17.52
N LEU A 71 -8.25 2.99 -16.29
CA LEU A 71 -8.62 1.66 -15.81
C LEU A 71 -10.14 1.48 -15.76
N VAL A 72 -10.87 2.47 -15.25
CA VAL A 72 -12.35 2.44 -15.20
C VAL A 72 -12.95 2.42 -16.60
N GLU A 73 -12.44 3.23 -17.54
CA GLU A 73 -12.90 3.25 -18.92
C GLU A 73 -12.62 1.94 -19.65
N ALA A 74 -11.47 1.33 -19.42
CA ALA A 74 -11.10 0.05 -20.02
C ALA A 74 -11.97 -1.11 -19.52
N ALA A 75 -12.31 -1.12 -18.22
CA ALA A 75 -13.12 -2.19 -17.62
C ALA A 75 -14.61 -2.13 -17.99
N ARG A 76 -15.09 -1.00 -18.54
CA ARG A 76 -16.47 -0.83 -19.02
C ARG A 76 -16.71 -1.31 -20.45
N ARG A 77 -15.65 -1.63 -21.20
CA ARG A 77 -15.73 -2.14 -22.57
C ARG A 77 -15.84 -3.66 -22.57
#